data_AF-A0A376BCD9-F1
#
_entry.id   AF-A0A376BCD9-F1
#
_cell.length_a   1.000
_cell.length_b   1.000
_cell.length_c   1.000
_cell.angle_alpha   90.00
_cell.angle_beta   90.00
_cell.angle_gamma   90.00
#
_symmetry.space_group_name_H-M   'P 1'
#
loop_
_entity.id
_entity.type
_entity.pdbx_description
1 polymer ?
#
loop_
_entity_poly.entity_id
_entity_poly.type
_entity_poly.pdbx_seq_one_letter_code
_entity_poly.pdbx_strand_id
1 'polypeptide(L)'
;MGPCWQQPGKSYLRNFCRDIKLPTDLFSDVIKIDYVPMKSNKKTAFQIARDDYTMADFRKYLYSWSAYHNWQQKYGGEGKNIADMFVGELKEEFGWTDDTKLRVEWGTFYILARK
;
A
#
# COMPACT_ATOMS: atom_id res chain seq x y z
N MET A 1 6.18 -11.64 -3.99
CA MET A 1 6.96 -10.99 -2.89
C MET A 1 6.50 -11.35 -1.46
N GLY A 2 5.60 -12.32 -1.25
CA GLY A 2 5.00 -12.59 0.07
C GLY A 2 6.00 -12.71 1.25
N PRO A 3 6.98 -13.62 1.19
CA PRO A 3 7.99 -13.79 2.24
C PRO A 3 8.98 -12.63 2.38
N CYS A 4 9.04 -11.72 1.41
CA CYS A 4 9.97 -10.59 1.40
C CYS A 4 9.46 -9.39 2.22
N TRP A 5 8.20 -9.43 2.68
CA TRP A 5 7.67 -8.45 3.62
C TRP A 5 8.16 -8.76 5.04
N GLN A 6 8.76 -7.76 5.69
CA GLN A 6 9.16 -7.87 7.09
C GLN A 6 7.94 -7.97 8.02
N GLN A 7 8.04 -8.88 8.99
CA GLN A 7 7.03 -9.12 10.02
C GLN A 7 7.58 -8.74 11.39
N PRO A 8 6.73 -8.29 12.34
CA PRO A 8 5.26 -8.21 12.28
C PRO A 8 4.71 -6.92 11.62
N GLY A 9 5.58 -5.98 11.23
CA GLY A 9 5.17 -4.65 10.77
C GLY A 9 4.16 -4.66 9.61
N LYS A 10 4.36 -5.53 8.60
CA LYS A 10 3.41 -5.63 7.49
C LYS A 10 2.02 -6.12 7.95
N SER A 11 1.97 -7.03 8.91
CA SER A 11 0.70 -7.54 9.45
C SER A 11 -0.06 -6.44 10.19
N TYR A 12 0.63 -5.67 11.05
CA TYR A 12 0.01 -4.51 11.72
C TYR A 12 -0.52 -3.49 10.71
N LEU A 13 0.27 -3.12 9.70
CA LEU A 13 -0.15 -2.19 8.65
C LEU A 13 -1.38 -2.70 7.87
N ARG A 14 -1.39 -3.98 7.47
CA ARG A 14 -2.54 -4.58 6.76
C ARG A 14 -3.81 -4.64 7.61
N ASN A 15 -3.66 -4.71 8.94
CA ASN A 15 -4.76 -4.65 9.88
C ASN A 15 -5.01 -3.23 10.43
N PHE A 16 -4.54 -2.17 9.76
CA PHE A 16 -4.78 -0.78 10.16
C PHE A 16 -4.38 -0.51 11.63
N CYS A 17 -3.36 -1.23 12.11
CA CYS A 17 -2.90 -1.21 13.50
C CYS A 17 -4.04 -1.40 14.53
N ARG A 18 -5.09 -2.15 14.21
CA ARG A 18 -6.22 -2.42 15.12
C ARG A 18 -5.80 -3.03 16.44
N ASP A 19 -4.79 -3.89 16.41
CA ASP A 19 -4.31 -4.64 17.57
C ASP A 19 -3.38 -3.82 18.48
N ILE A 20 -2.97 -2.62 18.05
CA ILE A 20 -2.12 -1.73 18.86
C ILE A 20 -2.97 -1.06 19.93
N LYS A 21 -2.64 -1.32 21.21
CA LYS A 21 -3.24 -0.66 22.38
C LYS A 21 -2.47 0.60 22.73
N LEU A 22 -3.17 1.72 22.82
CA LEU A 22 -2.59 2.97 23.29
C LEU A 22 -2.50 2.97 24.81
N PRO A 23 -1.41 3.49 25.41
CA PRO A 23 -1.29 3.64 26.85
C PRO A 23 -2.26 4.72 27.34
N THR A 24 -3.35 4.31 27.97
CA THR A 24 -4.47 5.18 28.40
C THR A 24 -4.12 6.05 29.60
N ASP A 25 -3.02 5.74 30.29
CA ASP A 25 -2.42 6.53 31.36
C ASP A 25 -1.62 7.73 30.84
N LEU A 26 -1.20 7.69 29.57
CA LEU A 26 -0.40 8.73 28.91
C LEU A 26 -1.18 9.56 27.91
N PHE A 27 -2.35 9.09 27.47
CA PHE A 27 -3.11 9.71 26.41
C PHE A 27 -4.62 9.68 26.66
N SER A 28 -5.28 10.79 26.34
CA SER A 28 -6.73 11.00 26.39
C SER A 28 -7.27 11.44 25.02
N ASP A 29 -8.59 11.60 24.90
CA ASP A 29 -9.27 12.05 23.68
C ASP A 29 -8.87 11.28 22.40
N VAL A 30 -8.78 9.94 22.53
CA VAL A 30 -8.34 9.07 21.44
C VAL A 30 -9.40 9.02 20.34
N ILE A 31 -9.01 9.42 19.13
CA ILE A 31 -9.79 9.25 17.89
C ILE A 31 -9.02 8.29 17.00
N LYS A 32 -9.64 7.16 16.66
CA LYS A 32 -9.12 6.20 15.68
C LYS A 32 -10.09 6.04 14.54
N ILE A 33 -9.61 6.21 13.32
CA ILE A 33 -10.42 6.10 12.11
C ILE A 33 -9.67 5.26 11.09
N ASP A 34 -10.36 4.26 10.55
CA ASP A 34 -9.89 3.42 9.46
C ASP A 34 -10.71 3.73 8.20
N TYR A 35 -10.03 3.83 7.06
CA TYR A 35 -10.63 3.88 5.74
C TYR A 35 -10.22 2.62 4.95
N VAL A 36 -11.21 1.84 4.52
CA VAL A 36 -11.00 0.66 3.70
C VAL A 36 -11.60 0.91 2.31
N PRO A 37 -10.78 0.96 1.25
CA PRO A 37 -11.26 1.17 -0.12
C PRO A 37 -12.37 0.19 -0.47
N MET A 38 -13.36 0.67 -1.21
CA MET A 38 -14.55 -0.10 -1.64
C MET A 38 -15.47 -0.63 -0.53
N LYS A 39 -15.14 -0.45 0.76
CA LYS A 39 -15.97 -0.90 1.90
C LYS A 39 -16.45 0.24 2.79
N SER A 40 -15.64 1.27 2.97
CA SER A 40 -16.02 2.44 3.76
C SER A 40 -17.04 3.29 3.00
N ASN A 41 -18.23 3.44 3.57
CA ASN A 41 -19.33 4.19 2.95
C ASN A 41 -19.17 5.73 3.03
N LYS A 42 -18.15 6.22 3.76
CA LYS A 42 -17.89 7.64 3.97
C LYS A 42 -16.42 7.93 3.72
N LYS A 43 -16.16 9.04 3.05
CA LYS A 43 -14.81 9.63 2.95
C LYS A 43 -14.34 10.06 4.33
N THR A 44 -13.07 9.86 4.62
CA THR A 44 -12.43 10.33 5.86
C THR A 44 -11.55 11.53 5.55
N ALA A 45 -11.12 12.26 6.58
CA ALA A 45 -10.21 13.39 6.41
C ALA A 45 -8.86 13.00 5.78
N PHE A 46 -8.47 11.73 5.88
CA PHE A 46 -7.23 11.17 5.35
C PHE A 46 -7.47 10.11 4.28
N GLN A 47 -8.53 10.27 3.47
CA GLN A 47 -8.69 9.45 2.27
C GLN A 47 -7.61 9.83 1.25
N ILE A 48 -6.90 8.83 0.71
CA ILE A 48 -5.90 9.02 -0.35
C ILE A 48 -6.37 8.24 -1.58
N ALA A 49 -6.59 8.97 -2.68
CA ALA A 49 -7.04 8.43 -3.95
C ALA A 49 -6.46 9.24 -5.11
N ARG A 50 -6.30 8.61 -6.27
CA ARG A 50 -5.92 9.27 -7.53
C ARG A 50 -6.71 8.66 -8.69
N ASP A 51 -7.28 9.53 -9.51
CA ASP A 51 -8.03 9.16 -10.73
C ASP A 51 -7.16 9.29 -12.00
N ASP A 52 -6.03 9.99 -11.91
CA ASP A 52 -5.11 10.26 -13.01
C ASP A 52 -3.85 9.39 -12.98
N TYR A 53 -3.83 8.38 -12.12
CA TYR A 53 -2.70 7.49 -11.88
C TYR A 53 -2.44 6.62 -13.11
N THR A 54 -1.19 6.44 -13.52
CA THR A 54 -0.86 5.63 -14.72
C THR A 54 -0.28 4.26 -14.37
N MET A 55 -0.25 3.35 -15.34
CA MET A 55 0.53 2.10 -15.21
C MET A 55 2.03 2.38 -14.98
N ALA A 56 2.59 3.44 -15.58
CA ALA A 56 3.94 3.87 -15.31
C ALA A 56 4.15 4.33 -13.85
N ASP A 57 3.18 5.06 -13.28
CA ASP A 57 3.20 5.45 -11.87
C ASP A 57 3.10 4.24 -10.95
N PHE A 58 2.23 3.29 -11.28
CA PHE A 58 2.09 2.06 -10.52
C PHE A 58 3.40 1.27 -10.47
N ARG A 59 4.08 1.14 -11.61
CA ARG A 59 5.40 0.51 -11.69
C ARG A 59 6.42 1.21 -10.79
N LYS A 60 6.50 2.55 -10.86
CA LYS A 60 7.40 3.34 -10.01
C LYS A 60 7.07 3.15 -8.52
N TYR A 61 5.79 3.03 -8.17
CA TYR A 61 5.37 2.79 -6.80
C TYR A 61 5.75 1.38 -6.31
N LEU A 62 5.67 0.35 -7.16
CA LEU A 62 6.16 -0.98 -6.80
C LEU A 62 7.66 -0.96 -6.46
N TYR A 63 8.45 -0.14 -7.15
CA TYR A 63 9.88 0.00 -6.86
C TYR A 63 10.21 0.58 -5.49
N SER A 64 9.28 1.30 -4.85
CA SER A 64 9.51 1.85 -3.52
C SER A 64 9.13 0.91 -2.38
N TRP A 65 8.61 -0.29 -2.69
CA TRP A 65 8.22 -1.24 -1.67
C TRP A 65 9.45 -1.92 -1.04
N SER A 66 9.51 -1.96 0.29
CA SER A 66 10.59 -2.69 0.99
C SER A 66 10.68 -4.16 0.56
N ALA A 67 9.54 -4.82 0.34
CA ALA A 67 9.52 -6.19 -0.16
C ALA A 67 9.98 -6.34 -1.60
N TYR A 68 9.87 -5.29 -2.44
CA TYR A 68 10.47 -5.28 -3.77
C TYR A 68 11.98 -5.30 -3.65
N HIS A 69 12.58 -4.41 -2.86
CA HIS A 69 14.04 -4.39 -2.66
C HIS A 69 14.56 -5.74 -2.12
N ASN A 70 13.89 -6.31 -1.11
CA ASN A 70 14.24 -7.62 -0.56
C ASN A 70 14.11 -8.76 -1.60
N TRP A 71 13.06 -8.73 -2.42
CA TRP A 71 12.89 -9.73 -3.48
C TRP A 71 13.99 -9.59 -4.53
N GLN A 72 14.29 -8.35 -4.93
CA GLN A 72 15.25 -8.08 -5.98
C GLN A 72 16.68 -8.42 -5.56
N GLN A 73 17.04 -8.23 -4.28
CA GLN A 73 18.32 -8.71 -3.75
C GLN A 73 18.43 -10.24 -3.75
N LYS A 74 17.32 -10.96 -3.51
CA LYS A 74 17.33 -12.42 -3.33
C LYS A 74 17.16 -13.20 -4.64
N TYR A 75 16.38 -12.68 -5.57
CA TYR A 75 15.94 -13.39 -6.77
C TYR A 75 16.14 -12.58 -8.07
N GLY A 76 16.51 -11.31 -7.93
CA GLY A 76 16.73 -10.42 -9.05
C GLY A 76 17.98 -10.76 -9.85
N GLY A 77 18.07 -10.16 -11.02
CA GLY A 77 19.17 -10.34 -11.96
C GLY A 77 18.77 -9.84 -13.34
N GLU A 78 19.62 -10.12 -14.33
CA GLU A 78 19.32 -9.79 -15.73
C GLU A 78 17.98 -10.41 -16.16
N GLY A 79 17.09 -9.58 -16.71
CA GLY A 79 15.74 -9.98 -17.12
C GLY A 79 14.77 -10.36 -15.99
N LYS A 80 15.20 -10.31 -14.71
CA LYS A 80 14.39 -10.71 -13.55
C LYS A 80 14.12 -9.52 -12.64
N ASN A 81 13.19 -8.66 -13.04
CA ASN A 81 12.66 -7.60 -12.20
C ASN A 81 11.17 -7.87 -11.94
N ILE A 82 10.83 -8.22 -10.70
CA ILE A 82 9.46 -8.66 -10.36
C ILE A 82 8.39 -7.61 -10.65
N ALA A 83 8.71 -6.31 -10.53
CA ALA A 83 7.76 -5.25 -10.79
C ALA A 83 7.57 -5.02 -12.29
N ASP A 84 8.64 -5.09 -13.09
CA ASP A 84 8.54 -5.05 -14.55
C ASP A 84 7.78 -6.28 -15.09
N MET A 85 8.08 -7.48 -14.58
CA MET A 85 7.39 -8.72 -14.96
C MET A 85 5.88 -8.61 -14.67
N PHE A 86 5.52 -8.23 -13.44
CA PHE A 86 4.12 -8.11 -13.04
C PHE A 86 3.37 -7.03 -13.84
N VAL A 87 3.99 -5.87 -14.06
CA VAL A 87 3.38 -4.80 -14.88
C VAL A 87 3.29 -5.22 -16.35
N GLY A 88 4.27 -5.97 -16.86
CA GLY A 88 4.27 -6.55 -18.20
C GLY A 88 3.11 -7.50 -18.41
N GLU A 89 2.91 -8.45 -17.49
CA GLU A 89 1.77 -9.39 -17.51
C GLU A 89 0.43 -8.66 -17.53
N LEU A 90 0.25 -7.62 -16.70
CA LEU A 90 -0.96 -6.80 -16.71
C LEU A 90 -1.18 -6.08 -18.04
N LYS A 91 -0.11 -5.54 -18.64
CA LYS A 91 -0.20 -4.86 -19.94
C LYS A 91 -0.56 -5.80 -21.06
N GLU A 92 0.04 -7.00 -21.08
CA GLU A 92 -0.25 -8.02 -22.08
C GLU A 92 -1.69 -8.52 -21.96
N GLU A 93 -2.12 -8.90 -20.77
CA GLU A 93 -3.46 -9.46 -20.52
C GLU A 93 -4.59 -8.48 -20.87
N PHE A 94 -4.42 -7.20 -20.52
CA PHE A 94 -5.47 -6.20 -20.68
C PHE A 94 -5.28 -5.26 -21.89
N GLY A 95 -4.22 -5.46 -22.69
CA GLY A 95 -3.86 -4.54 -23.78
C GLY A 95 -3.54 -3.13 -23.28
N TRP A 96 -3.01 -2.99 -22.06
CA TRP A 96 -2.69 -1.70 -21.46
C TRP A 96 -1.32 -1.20 -21.89
N THR A 97 -1.15 0.12 -21.81
CA THR A 97 0.13 0.80 -22.05
C THR A 97 0.63 1.45 -20.76
N ASP A 98 1.82 2.05 -20.80
CA ASP A 98 2.32 2.85 -19.67
C ASP A 98 1.40 4.03 -19.32
N ASP A 99 0.68 4.57 -20.30
CA ASP A 99 -0.20 5.74 -20.15
C ASP A 99 -1.62 5.40 -19.73
N THR A 100 -1.99 4.11 -19.72
CA THR A 100 -3.31 3.67 -19.28
C THR A 100 -3.60 4.20 -17.88
N LYS A 101 -4.73 4.91 -17.75
CA LYS A 101 -5.19 5.52 -16.51
C LYS A 101 -5.87 4.49 -15.61
N LEU A 102 -5.51 4.55 -14.34
CA LEU A 102 -6.01 3.74 -13.25
C LEU A 102 -6.66 4.66 -12.24
N ARG A 103 -7.79 4.20 -11.71
CA ARG A 103 -8.33 4.75 -10.45
C ARG A 103 -7.76 3.94 -9.30
N VAL A 104 -6.98 4.58 -8.44
CA VAL A 104 -6.31 3.93 -7.31
C VAL A 104 -6.73 4.58 -6.01
N GLU A 105 -7.00 3.75 -5.01
CA GLU A 105 -7.28 4.15 -3.64
C GLU A 105 -6.41 3.35 -2.67
N TRP A 106 -5.96 4.00 -1.60
CA TRP A 106 -5.20 3.35 -0.54
C TRP A 106 -6.04 3.25 0.74
N GLY A 107 -5.89 2.12 1.44
CA GLY A 107 -6.37 2.01 2.80
C GLY A 107 -5.54 2.89 3.72
N THR A 108 -6.21 3.72 4.50
CA THR A 108 -5.57 4.62 5.46
C THR A 108 -6.11 4.37 6.86
N PHE A 109 -5.30 4.65 7.86
CA PHE A 109 -5.76 4.81 9.23
C PHE A 109 -5.00 5.96 9.88
N TYR A 110 -5.60 6.53 10.92
CA TYR A 110 -4.93 7.49 11.76
C TYR A 110 -5.45 7.39 13.19
N ILE A 111 -4.58 7.72 14.13
CA ILE A 111 -4.85 7.80 15.55
C ILE A 111 -4.45 9.19 16.00
N LEU A 112 -5.40 9.94 16.53
CA LEU A 112 -5.16 11.23 17.17
C LEU A 112 -5.42 11.06 18.66
N ALA A 113 -4.60 11.68 19.50
CA ALA A 113 -4.76 11.65 20.96
C ALA A 113 -4.15 12.91 21.56
N ARG A 114 -4.57 13.27 22.78
CA ARG A 114 -3.98 14.33 23.60
C ARG A 114 -3.14 13.72 24.71
N LYS A 115 -2.02 14.37 25.03
CA LYS A 115 -1.17 14.01 26.18
C LYS A 115 -1.78 14.58 27.46
#